data_AF-A0A941A3P6-F1
#
_entry.id   AF-A0A941A3P6-F1
#
_cell.length_a   1.000
_cell.length_b   1.000
_cell.length_c   1.000
_cell.angle_alpha   90.00
_cell.angle_beta   90.00
_cell.angle_gamma   90.00
#
_symmetry.space_group_name_H-M   'P 1'
#
loop_
_entity.id
_entity.type
_entity.pdbx_description
1 polymer ?
#
loop_
_entity_poly.entity_id
_entity_poly.type
_entity_poly.pdbx_seq_one_letter_code
_entity_poly.pdbx_strand_id
1 'polypeptide(L)'
;MRKAGLLALGLIVCISMMAYYFDKASMLYQNNQGDVPTEEDVDIKYNTYNELNNYIVKDYAEVLNDYFENFGNGQELRFEKCFSFILRSISKCDRKNLEKAFVVSSQDPNFKSVDASLQELYPQMTELMSLLEEMRSYYLMRNYVDDDENDAKAKELHEKIVACYYVYSPLAEKYSSSLRDVAIEREKSHLRQSNKGELLIRYYCLRALIKAEDLLRNFEDKKSTFANIREEK
;
A
#
# COMPACT_ATOMS: atom_id res chain seq x y z
N MET A 1 16.24 -64.15 -36.43
CA MET A 1 14.88 -63.76 -36.02
C MET A 1 14.73 -63.37 -34.54
N ARG A 2 15.64 -63.72 -33.61
CA ARG A 2 15.46 -63.42 -32.16
C ARG A 2 15.77 -61.97 -31.71
N LYS A 3 16.55 -61.18 -32.47
CA LYS A 3 16.95 -59.80 -32.08
C LYS A 3 15.88 -58.73 -32.38
N ALA A 4 15.04 -58.95 -33.39
CA ALA A 4 13.98 -58.01 -33.75
C ALA A 4 12.82 -57.99 -32.71
N GLY A 5 12.53 -59.13 -32.08
CA GLY A 5 11.49 -59.23 -31.04
C GLY A 5 11.85 -58.51 -29.73
N LEU A 6 13.13 -58.47 -29.35
CA LEU A 6 13.58 -57.77 -28.13
C LEU A 6 13.53 -56.25 -28.28
N LEU A 7 13.86 -55.73 -29.48
CA LEU A 7 13.77 -54.30 -29.78
C LEU A 7 12.32 -53.82 -29.82
N ALA A 8 11.41 -54.63 -30.38
CA ALA A 8 9.99 -54.32 -30.41
C ALA A 8 9.37 -54.27 -29.00
N LEU A 9 9.74 -55.20 -28.11
CA LEU A 9 9.29 -55.20 -26.71
C LEU A 9 9.81 -53.99 -25.92
N GLY A 10 11.08 -53.62 -26.11
CA GLY A 10 11.66 -52.44 -25.46
C GLY A 10 10.98 -51.12 -25.85
N LEU A 11 10.58 -50.99 -27.12
CA LEU A 11 9.90 -49.80 -27.63
C LEU A 11 8.47 -49.67 -27.08
N ILE A 12 7.75 -50.79 -26.95
CA ILE A 12 6.40 -50.83 -26.35
C ILE A 12 6.44 -50.41 -24.87
N VAL A 13 7.44 -50.88 -24.12
CA VAL A 13 7.63 -50.48 -22.71
C VAL A 13 7.94 -48.99 -22.58
N CYS A 14 8.74 -48.42 -23.48
CA CYS A 14 9.05 -46.98 -23.45
C CYS A 14 7.81 -46.12 -23.76
N ILE A 15 6.98 -46.55 -24.71
CA ILE A 15 5.74 -45.83 -25.09
C ILE A 15 4.73 -45.89 -23.95
N SER A 16 4.54 -47.05 -23.31
CA SER A 16 3.60 -47.19 -22.19
C SER A 16 4.07 -46.41 -20.95
N MET A 17 5.38 -46.35 -20.71
CA MET A 17 5.96 -45.56 -19.63
C MET A 17 5.81 -44.05 -19.90
N MET A 18 6.00 -43.59 -21.14
CA MET A 18 5.75 -42.19 -21.51
C MET A 18 4.26 -41.82 -21.41
N ALA A 19 3.35 -42.70 -21.83
CA ALA A 19 1.91 -42.47 -21.68
C ALA A 19 1.50 -42.37 -20.21
N TYR A 20 2.06 -43.22 -19.34
CA TYR A 20 1.84 -43.17 -17.89
C TYR A 20 2.34 -41.86 -17.26
N TYR A 21 3.53 -41.38 -17.63
CA TYR A 21 4.04 -40.10 -17.13
C TYR A 21 3.26 -38.90 -17.67
N PHE A 22 2.77 -38.97 -18.92
CA PHE A 22 1.93 -37.93 -19.51
C PHE A 22 0.57 -37.83 -18.81
N ASP A 23 -0.07 -38.97 -18.55
CA ASP A 23 -1.36 -39.02 -17.85
C ASP A 23 -1.23 -38.50 -16.41
N LYS A 24 -0.17 -38.91 -15.70
CA LYS A 24 0.14 -38.43 -14.34
C LYS A 24 0.49 -36.95 -14.30
N ALA A 25 1.19 -36.43 -15.32
CA ALA A 25 1.47 -35.00 -15.46
C ALA A 25 0.19 -34.20 -15.76
N SER A 26 -0.73 -34.76 -16.56
CA SER A 26 -2.03 -34.13 -16.86
C SER A 26 -2.94 -34.08 -15.64
N MET A 27 -2.95 -35.14 -14.81
CA MET A 27 -3.70 -35.17 -13.56
C MET A 27 -3.13 -34.20 -12.52
N LEU A 28 -1.80 -34.05 -12.47
CA LEU A 28 -1.16 -33.04 -11.61
C LEU A 28 -1.43 -31.61 -12.09
N TYR A 29 -1.58 -31.39 -13.40
CA TYR A 29 -1.96 -30.10 -13.97
C TYR A 29 -3.43 -29.76 -13.70
N GLN A 30 -4.34 -30.73 -13.84
CA GLN A 30 -5.77 -30.52 -13.54
C GLN A 30 -6.06 -30.41 -12.04
N ASN A 31 -5.36 -31.14 -11.18
CA ASN A 31 -5.54 -31.04 -9.72
C ASN A 31 -4.92 -29.77 -9.11
N ASN A 32 -4.06 -29.04 -9.84
CA ASN A 32 -3.46 -27.78 -9.40
C ASN A 32 -4.14 -26.53 -10.01
N GLN A 33 -5.27 -26.66 -10.70
CA GLN A 33 -6.12 -25.52 -11.02
C GLN A 33 -6.92 -25.08 -9.79
N GLY A 34 -6.24 -24.45 -8.83
CA GLY A 34 -6.79 -23.18 -8.34
C GLY A 34 -6.60 -22.17 -9.48
N ASP A 35 -7.58 -21.29 -9.72
CA ASP A 35 -7.53 -20.32 -10.83
C ASP A 35 -6.14 -19.65 -10.88
N VAL A 36 -5.38 -19.93 -11.94
CA VAL A 36 -4.11 -19.25 -12.18
C VAL A 36 -4.47 -17.80 -12.52
N PRO A 37 -3.96 -16.80 -11.78
CA PRO A 37 -4.34 -15.40 -11.98
C PRO A 37 -4.07 -14.96 -13.41
N THR A 38 -5.06 -14.33 -14.03
CA THR A 38 -4.93 -13.76 -15.37
C THR A 38 -4.11 -12.47 -15.33
N GLU A 39 -3.61 -12.02 -16.48
CA GLU A 39 -2.96 -10.71 -16.61
C GLU A 39 -3.92 -9.57 -16.23
N GLU A 40 -5.22 -9.75 -16.48
CA GLU A 40 -6.28 -8.82 -16.05
C GLU A 40 -6.38 -8.76 -14.51
N ASP A 41 -6.30 -9.89 -13.81
CA ASP A 41 -6.31 -9.92 -12.33
C ASP A 41 -5.08 -9.19 -11.73
N VAL A 42 -3.92 -9.38 -12.36
CA VAL A 42 -2.66 -8.69 -12.02
C VAL A 42 -2.81 -7.17 -12.17
N ASP A 43 -3.48 -6.72 -13.22
CA ASP A 43 -3.71 -5.30 -13.50
C ASP A 43 -4.77 -4.70 -12.59
N ILE A 44 -5.88 -5.39 -12.34
CA ILE A 44 -6.94 -4.94 -11.42
C ILE A 44 -6.37 -4.71 -10.03
N LYS A 45 -5.61 -5.68 -9.49
CA LYS A 45 -5.02 -5.57 -8.15
C LYS A 45 -4.01 -4.42 -8.08
N TYR A 46 -3.11 -4.31 -9.06
CA TYR A 46 -2.12 -3.25 -9.10
C TYR A 46 -2.74 -1.86 -9.27
N ASN A 47 -3.75 -1.71 -10.13
CA ASN A 47 -4.45 -0.43 -10.31
C ASN A 47 -5.20 -0.03 -9.04
N THR A 48 -5.83 -0.99 -8.36
CA THR A 48 -6.48 -0.74 -7.06
C THR A 48 -5.48 -0.22 -6.02
N TYR A 49 -4.25 -0.73 -6.01
CA TYR A 49 -3.20 -0.19 -5.14
C TYR A 49 -2.73 1.20 -5.54
N ASN A 50 -2.60 1.48 -6.82
CA ASN A 50 -2.27 2.84 -7.27
C ASN A 50 -3.38 3.84 -6.95
N GLU A 51 -4.66 3.45 -7.08
CA GLU A 51 -5.80 4.27 -6.67
C GLU A 51 -5.71 4.66 -5.19
N LEU A 52 -5.47 3.67 -4.30
CA LEU A 52 -5.29 3.95 -2.87
C LEU A 52 -4.05 4.81 -2.62
N ASN A 53 -2.91 4.51 -3.25
CA ASN A 53 -1.69 5.28 -3.06
C ASN A 53 -1.85 6.74 -3.49
N ASN A 54 -2.51 6.99 -4.62
CA ASN A 54 -2.81 8.35 -5.10
C ASN A 54 -3.68 9.11 -4.11
N TYR A 55 -4.66 8.45 -3.51
CA TYR A 55 -5.47 9.05 -2.45
C TYR A 55 -4.62 9.38 -1.20
N ILE A 56 -3.76 8.46 -0.76
CA ILE A 56 -2.87 8.65 0.39
C ILE A 56 -1.96 9.88 0.21
N VAL A 57 -1.23 9.95 -0.91
CA VAL A 57 -0.19 10.97 -1.12
C VAL A 57 -0.73 12.34 -1.52
N LYS A 58 -2.02 12.43 -1.83
CA LYS A 58 -2.66 13.66 -2.30
C LYS A 58 -3.81 14.06 -1.40
N ASP A 59 -4.99 13.48 -1.61
CA ASP A 59 -6.22 14.00 -1.00
C ASP A 59 -6.25 13.75 0.52
N TYR A 60 -5.76 12.59 0.99
CA TYR A 60 -5.68 12.30 2.42
C TYR A 60 -4.56 13.09 3.12
N ALA A 61 -3.42 13.29 2.44
CA ALA A 61 -2.36 14.16 2.93
C ALA A 61 -2.84 15.60 3.10
N GLU A 62 -3.68 16.11 2.19
CA GLU A 62 -4.32 17.43 2.34
C GLU A 62 -5.25 17.50 3.56
N VAL A 63 -6.07 16.47 3.80
CA VAL A 63 -6.92 16.40 5.01
C VAL A 63 -6.08 16.46 6.30
N LEU A 64 -4.97 15.72 6.34
CA LEU A 64 -4.07 15.71 7.50
C LEU A 64 -3.33 17.04 7.66
N ASN A 65 -2.86 17.63 6.56
CA ASN A 65 -2.19 18.93 6.59
C ASN A 65 -3.13 20.02 7.10
N ASP A 66 -4.37 20.11 6.57
CA ASP A 66 -5.36 21.06 7.06
C ASP A 66 -5.61 20.89 8.57
N TYR A 67 -5.72 19.65 9.02
CA TYR A 67 -5.92 19.35 10.44
C TYR A 67 -4.74 19.87 11.28
N PHE A 68 -3.51 19.51 10.94
CA PHE A 68 -2.32 19.84 11.72
C PHE A 68 -1.91 21.30 11.60
N GLU A 69 -2.22 22.00 10.51
CA GLU A 69 -2.06 23.44 10.41
C GLU A 69 -2.95 24.18 11.42
N ASN A 70 -4.17 23.70 11.63
CA ASN A 70 -5.13 24.35 12.54
C ASN A 70 -4.94 23.96 14.01
N PHE A 71 -4.59 22.70 14.28
CA PHE A 71 -4.56 22.14 15.63
C PHE A 71 -3.16 21.85 16.19
N GLY A 72 -2.13 21.86 15.34
CA GLY A 72 -0.77 21.41 15.68
C GLY A 72 -0.65 19.89 15.71
N ASN A 73 0.58 19.38 15.69
CA ASN A 73 0.92 17.95 15.74
C ASN A 73 1.56 17.52 17.08
N GLY A 74 1.50 18.39 18.09
CA GLY A 74 1.91 18.12 19.46
C GLY A 74 0.81 17.44 20.25
N GLN A 75 1.06 17.10 21.51
CA GLN A 75 0.03 16.50 22.38
C GLN A 75 -1.05 17.51 22.80
N GLU A 76 -0.68 18.78 22.93
CA GLU A 76 -1.60 19.83 23.31
C GLU A 76 -2.34 20.38 22.09
N LEU A 77 -3.67 20.35 22.18
CA LEU A 77 -4.56 21.00 21.21
C LEU A 77 -4.28 22.51 21.18
N ARG A 78 -3.93 23.03 19.99
CA ARG A 78 -3.73 24.47 19.76
C ARG A 78 -4.82 25.01 18.86
N PHE A 79 -5.11 26.30 18.99
CA PHE A 79 -6.00 27.01 18.07
C PHE A 79 -5.23 28.20 17.49
N GLU A 80 -5.18 28.31 16.16
CA GLU A 80 -4.70 29.54 15.55
C GLU A 80 -5.66 30.72 15.86
N LYS A 81 -5.11 31.94 15.93
CA LYS A 81 -5.91 33.16 16.12
C LYS A 81 -6.82 33.35 14.90
N CYS A 82 -8.13 33.55 15.14
CA CYS A 82 -9.20 33.59 14.12
C CYS A 82 -9.58 32.22 13.55
N PHE A 83 -9.80 31.24 14.44
CA PHE A 83 -10.27 29.91 14.12
C PHE A 83 -11.62 29.92 13.37
N SER A 84 -11.56 29.77 12.04
CA SER A 84 -12.69 29.41 11.18
C SER A 84 -12.31 28.13 10.46
N PHE A 85 -12.62 27.01 11.11
CA PHE A 85 -12.16 25.70 10.67
C PHE A 85 -13.30 24.87 10.12
N ILE A 86 -13.11 24.35 8.91
CA ILE A 86 -13.95 23.31 8.33
C ILE A 86 -13.00 22.21 7.90
N LEU A 87 -12.89 21.14 8.69
CA LEU A 87 -12.15 19.95 8.27
C LEU A 87 -12.79 19.40 6.99
N ARG A 88 -11.97 19.10 5.99
CA ARG A 88 -12.41 18.41 4.79
C ARG A 88 -13.03 17.06 5.17
N SER A 89 -14.11 16.71 4.47
CA SER A 89 -14.80 15.43 4.68
C SER A 89 -13.99 14.28 4.13
N ILE A 90 -13.96 13.16 4.86
CA ILE A 90 -13.56 11.89 4.28
C ILE A 90 -14.80 11.26 3.65
N SER A 91 -14.78 11.07 2.33
CA SER A 91 -15.96 10.61 1.61
C SER A 91 -16.21 9.11 1.85
N LYS A 92 -17.46 8.66 1.65
CA LYS A 92 -17.77 7.22 1.63
C LYS A 92 -17.00 6.48 0.52
N CYS A 93 -16.69 7.17 -0.58
CA CYS A 93 -15.90 6.61 -1.66
C CYS A 93 -14.47 6.32 -1.20
N ASP A 94 -13.89 7.23 -0.41
CA ASP A 94 -12.52 7.11 0.10
C ASP A 94 -12.38 5.86 0.97
N ARG A 95 -13.32 5.67 1.90
CA ARG A 95 -13.37 4.47 2.76
C ARG A 95 -13.55 3.20 1.93
N LYS A 96 -14.41 3.23 0.92
CA LYS A 96 -14.62 2.10 0.01
C LYS A 96 -13.37 1.77 -0.79
N ASN A 97 -12.56 2.76 -1.17
CA ASN A 97 -11.30 2.53 -1.89
C ASN A 97 -10.28 1.83 -0.99
N LEU A 98 -10.16 2.25 0.28
CA LEU A 98 -9.32 1.57 1.28
C LEU A 98 -9.79 0.12 1.51
N GLU A 99 -11.10 -0.09 1.68
CA GLU A 99 -11.69 -1.43 1.85
C GLU A 99 -11.46 -2.32 0.62
N LYS A 100 -11.68 -1.79 -0.60
CA LYS A 100 -11.42 -2.49 -1.86
C LYS A 100 -9.95 -2.95 -1.93
N ALA A 101 -9.01 -2.06 -1.62
CA ALA A 101 -7.59 -2.39 -1.60
C ALA A 101 -7.27 -3.48 -0.57
N PHE A 102 -7.85 -3.40 0.63
CA PHE A 102 -7.67 -4.41 1.66
C PHE A 102 -8.22 -5.78 1.23
N VAL A 103 -9.40 -5.83 0.63
CA VAL A 103 -10.00 -7.06 0.11
C VAL A 103 -9.10 -7.72 -0.92
N VAL A 104 -8.58 -6.97 -1.91
CA VAL A 104 -7.72 -7.55 -2.95
C VAL A 104 -6.34 -7.97 -2.43
N SER A 105 -5.91 -7.50 -1.25
CA SER A 105 -4.64 -7.93 -0.64
C SER A 105 -4.61 -9.38 -0.19
N SER A 106 -5.77 -9.96 0.05
CA SER A 106 -5.92 -11.38 0.37
C SER A 106 -6.19 -12.25 -0.86
N GLN A 107 -6.24 -11.65 -2.05
CA GLN A 107 -6.52 -12.32 -3.32
C GLN A 107 -5.23 -12.51 -4.12
N ASP A 108 -5.22 -13.52 -4.98
CA ASP A 108 -4.17 -13.67 -5.98
C ASP A 108 -4.34 -12.65 -7.12
N PRO A 109 -3.24 -12.23 -7.79
CA PRO A 109 -1.86 -12.64 -7.58
C PRO A 109 -1.22 -11.99 -6.35
N ASN A 110 -0.30 -12.69 -5.70
CA ASN A 110 0.32 -12.22 -4.47
C ASN A 110 1.44 -11.18 -4.74
N PHE A 111 1.23 -9.93 -4.28
CA PHE A 111 2.25 -8.88 -4.25
C PHE A 111 2.81 -8.76 -2.83
N LYS A 112 3.52 -9.82 -2.38
CA LYS A 112 3.93 -10.08 -0.99
C LYS A 112 4.24 -8.84 -0.14
N SER A 113 5.10 -7.94 -0.62
CA SER A 113 5.49 -6.73 0.11
C SER A 113 4.34 -5.73 0.25
N VAL A 114 3.62 -5.46 -0.84
CA VAL A 114 2.48 -4.54 -0.87
C VAL A 114 1.33 -5.11 -0.06
N ASP A 115 0.99 -6.38 -0.25
CA ASP A 115 -0.05 -7.09 0.49
C ASP A 115 0.19 -7.00 2.00
N ALA A 116 1.41 -7.34 2.45
CA ALA A 116 1.78 -7.26 3.86
C ALA A 116 1.75 -5.83 4.41
N SER A 117 2.29 -4.85 3.67
CA SER A 117 2.27 -3.45 4.10
C SER A 117 0.86 -2.90 4.23
N LEU A 118 -0.07 -3.33 3.37
CA LEU A 118 -1.47 -2.90 3.42
C LEU A 118 -2.22 -3.52 4.60
N GLN A 119 -1.92 -4.78 4.95
CA GLN A 119 -2.48 -5.42 6.14
C GLN A 119 -2.12 -4.68 7.43
N GLU A 120 -0.90 -4.13 7.51
CA GLU A 120 -0.47 -3.30 8.64
C GLU A 120 -1.11 -1.90 8.61
N LEU A 121 -1.18 -1.27 7.42
CA LEU A 121 -1.70 0.08 7.23
C LEU A 121 -3.21 0.20 7.47
N TYR A 122 -3.98 -0.78 6.98
CA TYR A 122 -5.45 -0.74 6.97
C TYR A 122 -6.10 -0.39 8.32
N PRO A 123 -5.77 -1.07 9.45
CA PRO A 123 -6.39 -0.75 10.73
C PRO A 123 -6.09 0.68 11.20
N GLN A 124 -4.84 1.15 11.01
CA GLN A 124 -4.43 2.48 11.47
C GLN A 124 -5.06 3.59 10.62
N MET A 125 -5.10 3.41 9.31
CA MET A 125 -5.76 4.36 8.42
C MET A 125 -7.28 4.41 8.67
N THR A 126 -7.92 3.27 8.93
CA THR A 126 -9.35 3.19 9.26
C THR A 126 -9.68 3.92 10.56
N GLU A 127 -8.87 3.72 11.59
CA GLU A 127 -9.01 4.40 12.88
C GLU A 127 -8.81 5.91 12.73
N LEU A 128 -7.72 6.33 12.09
CA LEU A 128 -7.41 7.74 11.87
C LEU A 128 -8.51 8.46 11.07
N MET A 129 -9.01 7.82 10.00
CA MET A 129 -10.17 8.34 9.25
C MET A 129 -11.41 8.52 10.13
N SER A 130 -11.63 7.65 11.10
CA SER A 130 -12.81 7.69 11.97
C SER A 130 -12.67 8.78 13.03
N LEU A 131 -11.49 8.92 13.64
CA LEU A 131 -11.19 10.00 14.58
C LEU A 131 -11.29 11.38 13.93
N LEU A 132 -10.76 11.55 12.71
CA LEU A 132 -10.86 12.80 11.97
C LEU A 132 -12.33 13.18 11.68
N GLU A 133 -13.15 12.22 11.27
CA GLU A 133 -14.58 12.47 11.01
C GLU A 133 -15.36 12.76 12.31
N GLU A 134 -14.99 12.14 13.43
CA GLU A 134 -15.57 12.46 14.73
C GLU A 134 -15.23 13.89 15.16
N MET A 135 -13.96 14.30 15.02
CA MET A 135 -13.53 15.68 15.30
C MET A 135 -14.27 16.68 14.40
N ARG A 136 -14.38 16.38 13.11
CA ARG A 136 -15.15 17.20 12.17
C ARG A 136 -16.60 17.33 12.61
N SER A 137 -17.23 16.23 12.98
CA SER A 137 -18.62 16.21 13.44
C SER A 137 -18.82 17.02 14.73
N TYR A 138 -17.88 16.92 15.68
CA TYR A 138 -17.88 17.68 16.92
C TYR A 138 -17.95 19.19 16.67
N TYR A 139 -17.11 19.72 15.78
CA TYR A 139 -17.12 21.15 15.45
C TYR A 139 -18.32 21.54 14.56
N LEU A 140 -18.70 20.71 13.59
CA LEU A 140 -19.82 21.00 12.69
C LEU A 140 -21.17 21.06 13.42
N MET A 141 -21.39 20.16 14.38
CA MET A 141 -22.59 20.13 15.21
C MET A 141 -22.56 21.15 16.36
N ARG A 142 -21.45 21.89 16.51
CA ARG A 142 -21.21 22.84 17.61
C ARG A 142 -21.32 22.18 19.00
N ASN A 143 -20.93 20.91 19.10
CA ASN A 143 -20.98 20.17 20.36
C ASN A 143 -20.06 20.78 21.44
N TYR A 144 -19.12 21.65 21.06
CA TYR A 144 -18.31 22.45 21.98
C TYR A 144 -19.13 23.45 22.82
N VAL A 145 -20.35 23.80 22.41
CA VAL A 145 -21.23 24.70 23.16
C VAL A 145 -21.78 24.00 24.42
N ASP A 146 -21.99 22.69 24.31
CA ASP A 146 -22.56 21.85 25.38
C ASP A 146 -21.46 21.00 26.07
N ASP A 147 -20.19 21.17 25.69
CA ASP A 147 -19.07 20.48 26.33
C ASP A 147 -18.76 21.20 27.66
N ASP A 148 -19.23 20.59 28.75
CA ASP A 148 -19.24 21.12 30.12
C ASP A 148 -17.86 21.62 30.62
N GLU A 149 -16.75 21.18 29.98
CA GLU A 149 -15.36 21.45 30.42
C GLU A 149 -14.44 22.10 29.37
N ASN A 150 -14.92 23.10 28.60
CA ASN A 150 -14.09 23.89 27.65
C ASN A 150 -13.27 23.00 26.69
N ASP A 151 -13.94 22.39 25.70
CA ASP A 151 -13.33 21.57 24.66
C ASP A 151 -12.61 20.30 25.16
N ALA A 152 -13.07 19.70 26.25
CA ALA A 152 -12.53 18.45 26.79
C ALA A 152 -12.59 17.32 25.75
N LYS A 153 -13.70 17.18 25.03
CA LYS A 153 -13.84 16.17 23.99
C LYS A 153 -12.88 16.42 22.82
N ALA A 154 -12.68 17.68 22.42
CA ALA A 154 -11.73 18.00 21.35
C ALA A 154 -10.29 17.65 21.74
N LYS A 155 -9.89 17.90 23.00
CA LYS A 155 -8.56 17.54 23.51
C LYS A 155 -8.36 16.02 23.50
N GLU A 156 -9.34 15.26 23.98
CA GLU A 156 -9.30 13.79 23.94
C GLU A 156 -9.16 13.26 22.50
N LEU A 157 -9.96 13.79 21.56
CA LEU A 157 -9.89 13.41 20.15
C LEU A 157 -8.54 13.78 19.53
N HIS A 158 -8.00 14.95 19.87
CA HIS A 158 -6.71 15.40 19.37
C HIS A 158 -5.57 14.48 19.81
N GLU A 159 -5.50 14.13 21.09
CA GLU A 159 -4.50 13.19 21.61
C GLU A 159 -4.54 11.86 20.87
N LYS A 160 -5.75 11.32 20.62
CA LYS A 160 -5.94 10.08 19.84
C LYS A 160 -5.52 10.23 18.38
N ILE A 161 -5.88 11.34 17.74
CA ILE A 161 -5.51 11.63 16.34
C ILE A 161 -3.99 11.69 16.19
N VAL A 162 -3.31 12.42 17.08
CA VAL A 162 -1.85 12.58 17.06
C VAL A 162 -1.18 11.23 17.29
N ALA A 163 -1.61 10.47 18.30
CA ALA A 163 -1.06 9.14 18.58
C ALA A 163 -1.25 8.19 17.39
N CYS A 164 -2.44 8.16 16.79
CA CYS A 164 -2.74 7.31 15.64
C CYS A 164 -1.95 7.75 14.40
N TYR A 165 -1.80 9.06 14.16
CA TYR A 165 -1.01 9.60 13.05
C TYR A 165 0.46 9.17 13.11
N TYR A 166 1.09 9.19 14.29
CA TYR A 166 2.49 8.74 14.43
C TYR A 166 2.69 7.25 14.14
N VAL A 167 1.65 6.42 14.25
CA VAL A 167 1.68 5.02 13.83
C VAL A 167 1.35 4.88 12.34
N TYR A 168 0.35 5.62 11.87
CA TYR A 168 -0.11 5.62 10.48
C TYR A 168 0.98 6.09 9.50
N SER A 169 1.66 7.20 9.79
CA SER A 169 2.61 7.86 8.89
C SER A 169 3.71 6.92 8.35
N PRO A 170 4.48 6.22 9.20
CA PRO A 170 5.51 5.28 8.71
C PRO A 170 4.92 4.06 7.97
N LEU A 171 3.70 3.64 8.29
CA LEU A 171 3.03 2.54 7.58
C LEU A 171 2.57 2.96 6.18
N ALA A 172 2.05 4.18 6.04
CA ALA A 172 1.67 4.75 4.76
C ALA A 172 2.89 4.87 3.84
N GLU A 173 4.01 5.33 4.38
CA GLU A 173 5.28 5.39 3.66
C GLU A 173 5.79 4.01 3.23
N LYS A 174 5.73 3.01 4.13
CA LYS A 174 6.10 1.62 3.83
C LYS A 174 5.24 1.04 2.70
N TYR A 175 3.95 1.32 2.70
CA TYR A 175 3.03 0.93 1.63
C TYR A 175 3.41 1.56 0.28
N SER A 176 3.58 2.89 0.24
CA SER A 176 3.99 3.62 -0.96
C SER A 176 5.35 3.16 -1.50
N SER A 177 6.29 2.83 -0.61
CA SER A 177 7.59 2.28 -1.00
C SER A 177 7.45 0.88 -1.63
N SER A 178 6.68 0.00 -0.98
CA SER A 178 6.47 -1.37 -1.45
C SER A 178 5.81 -1.40 -2.83
N LEU A 179 4.86 -0.49 -3.08
CA LEU A 179 4.18 -0.38 -4.37
C LEU A 179 5.13 0.10 -5.49
N ARG A 180 6.05 1.01 -5.17
CA ARG A 180 7.07 1.47 -6.11
C ARG A 180 8.05 0.37 -6.49
N ASP A 181 8.44 -0.50 -5.56
CA ASP A 181 9.29 -1.66 -5.84
C ASP A 181 8.61 -2.62 -6.83
N VAL A 182 7.31 -2.87 -6.65
CA VAL A 182 6.52 -3.65 -7.60
C VAL A 182 6.48 -2.97 -8.97
N ALA A 183 6.31 -1.64 -9.03
CA ALA A 183 6.33 -0.89 -10.28
C ALA A 183 7.66 -1.06 -11.05
N ILE A 184 8.80 -1.01 -10.35
CA ILE A 184 10.13 -1.24 -10.96
C ILE A 184 10.23 -2.65 -11.55
N GLU A 185 9.87 -3.67 -10.77
CA GLU A 185 10.03 -5.06 -11.21
C GLU A 185 9.08 -5.40 -12.38
N ARG A 186 7.87 -4.83 -12.39
CA ARG A 186 6.96 -4.93 -13.53
C ARG A 186 7.55 -4.29 -14.79
N GLU A 187 8.06 -3.06 -14.69
CA GLU A 187 8.68 -2.37 -15.83
C GLU A 187 9.91 -3.12 -16.36
N LYS A 188 10.72 -3.69 -15.46
CA LYS A 188 11.88 -4.53 -15.80
C LYS A 188 11.46 -5.84 -16.49
N SER A 189 10.34 -6.43 -16.10
CA SER A 189 9.78 -7.62 -16.77
C SER A 189 9.33 -7.27 -18.19
N HIS A 190 8.57 -6.18 -18.35
CA HIS A 190 8.14 -5.69 -19.66
C HIS A 190 9.32 -5.38 -20.59
N LEU A 191 10.40 -4.83 -20.03
CA LEU A 191 11.66 -4.61 -20.74
C LEU A 191 12.30 -5.88 -21.27
N ARG A 192 12.34 -6.95 -20.47
CA ARG A 192 12.91 -8.24 -20.91
C ARG A 192 12.09 -8.89 -22.01
N GLN A 193 10.80 -8.58 -22.07
CA GLN A 193 9.88 -9.12 -23.06
C GLN A 193 9.78 -8.27 -24.34
N SER A 194 10.33 -7.05 -24.34
CA SER A 194 10.14 -6.06 -25.41
C SER A 194 11.47 -5.50 -25.97
N ASN A 195 11.67 -5.55 -27.29
CA ASN A 195 12.84 -4.94 -27.97
C ASN A 195 12.74 -3.39 -28.13
N LYS A 196 12.12 -2.64 -27.21
CA LYS A 196 11.79 -1.21 -27.40
C LYS A 196 12.47 -0.28 -26.39
N GLY A 197 13.10 0.79 -26.90
CA GLY A 197 13.86 1.78 -26.12
C GLY A 197 13.04 2.70 -25.20
N GLU A 198 11.74 2.83 -25.40
CA GLU A 198 10.87 3.69 -24.56
C GLU A 198 10.72 3.16 -23.12
N LEU A 199 10.56 1.84 -22.98
CA LEU A 199 10.51 1.14 -21.68
C LEU A 199 11.84 1.30 -20.91
N LEU A 200 12.97 1.49 -21.61
CA LEU A 200 14.29 1.68 -20.99
C LEU A 200 14.34 3.05 -20.30
N ILE A 201 13.83 4.09 -20.96
CA ILE A 201 13.75 5.43 -20.40
C ILE A 201 12.88 5.42 -19.13
N ARG A 202 11.68 4.84 -19.21
CA ARG A 202 10.75 4.77 -18.06
C ARG A 202 11.36 4.04 -16.85
N TYR A 203 11.98 2.89 -17.09
CA TYR A 203 12.68 2.13 -16.06
C TYR A 203 13.80 2.93 -15.38
N TYR A 204 14.67 3.59 -16.16
CA TYR A 204 15.77 4.36 -15.60
C TYR A 204 15.28 5.62 -14.85
N CYS A 205 14.22 6.28 -15.34
CA CYS A 205 13.59 7.39 -14.63
C CYS A 205 13.02 6.94 -13.26
N LEU A 206 12.29 5.82 -13.21
CA LEU A 206 11.75 5.28 -11.95
C LEU A 206 12.86 4.96 -10.94
N ARG A 207 13.95 4.33 -11.40
CA ARG A 207 15.12 4.05 -10.55
C ARG A 207 15.81 5.32 -10.05
N ALA A 208 15.89 6.36 -10.88
CA ALA A 208 16.48 7.63 -10.49
C ALA A 208 15.63 8.34 -9.43
N LEU A 209 14.30 8.36 -9.59
CA LEU A 209 13.37 8.95 -8.61
C LEU A 209 13.49 8.28 -7.23
N ILE A 210 13.50 6.94 -7.19
CA ILE A 210 13.62 6.21 -5.92
C ILE A 210 14.96 6.48 -5.24
N LYS A 211 16.06 6.50 -6.00
CA LYS A 211 17.38 6.88 -5.44
C LYS A 211 17.41 8.31 -4.92
N ALA A 212 16.72 9.24 -5.60
CA ALA A 212 16.64 10.62 -5.16
C ALA A 212 15.84 10.74 -3.84
N GLU A 213 14.74 10.00 -3.71
CA GLU A 213 13.97 9.94 -2.46
C GLU A 213 14.75 9.29 -1.32
N ASP A 214 15.47 8.19 -1.57
CA ASP A 214 16.35 7.57 -0.56
C ASP A 214 17.44 8.55 -0.09
N LEU A 215 17.99 9.35 -1.00
CA LEU A 215 18.93 10.42 -0.67
C LEU A 215 18.26 11.47 0.22
N LEU A 216 17.07 11.95 -0.14
CA LEU A 216 16.33 12.95 0.63
C LEU A 216 16.02 12.47 2.05
N ARG A 217 15.53 11.23 2.21
CA ARG A 217 15.31 10.61 3.54
C ARG A 217 16.58 10.58 4.38
N ASN A 218 17.69 10.14 3.79
CA ASN A 218 18.99 10.12 4.47
C ASN A 218 19.46 11.52 4.89
N PHE A 219 19.05 12.58 4.17
CA PHE A 219 19.34 13.97 4.55
C PHE A 219 18.41 14.45 5.68
N GLU A 220 17.13 14.08 5.66
CA GLU A 220 16.16 14.43 6.71
C GLU A 220 16.47 13.74 8.04
N ASP A 221 16.81 12.44 8.01
CA ASP A 221 17.26 11.67 9.18
C ASP A 221 18.55 12.25 9.78
N LYS A 222 19.46 12.71 8.93
CA LYS A 222 20.68 13.39 9.41
C LYS A 222 20.37 14.77 9.97
N LYS A 223 19.43 15.52 9.39
CA LYS A 223 19.03 16.84 9.88
C LYS A 223 18.39 16.75 11.27
N SER A 224 17.55 15.74 11.54
CA SER A 224 17.03 15.50 12.89
C SER A 224 18.13 15.10 13.89
N THR A 225 19.12 14.32 13.45
CA THR A 225 20.30 13.97 14.25
C THR A 225 21.15 15.20 14.61
N PHE A 226 21.35 16.14 13.68
CA PHE A 226 22.09 17.39 13.93
C PHE A 226 21.29 18.42 14.76
N ALA A 227 19.95 18.39 14.71
CA ALA A 227 19.10 19.24 15.54
C ALA A 227 19.18 18.81 17.02
N ASN A 228 19.12 17.51 17.31
CA ASN A 228 19.20 16.98 18.68
C ASN A 228 20.57 17.26 19.36
N ILE A 229 21.67 17.31 18.61
CA ILE A 229 23.00 17.65 19.16
C ILE A 229 23.09 19.14 19.56
N ARG A 230 22.21 20.00 19.05
CA ARG A 230 22.25 21.45 19.32
C ARG A 230 21.45 21.87 20.54
N GLU A 231 20.54 21.05 21.03
CA GLU A 231 19.76 21.30 22.26
C GLU A 231 20.43 20.75 23.53
N GLU A 232 21.50 19.95 23.40
CA GLU A 232 22.30 19.43 24.53
C GLU A 232 23.57 20.26 24.86
N LYS A 233 23.66 21.52 24.39
CA LYS A 233 24.74 22.46 24.73
C LYS A 233 24.21 23.77 25.27
#